data_AF-A0A2G9WY19-F1
#
_entry.id   AF-A0A2G9WY19-F1
#
_cell.length_a   1.000
_cell.length_b   1.000
_cell.length_c   1.000
_cell.angle_alpha   90.00
_cell.angle_beta   90.00
_cell.angle_gamma   90.00
#
_symmetry.space_group_name_H-M   'P 1'
#
loop_
_entity.id
_entity.type
_entity.pdbx_description
1 polymer ?
#
loop_
_entity_poly.entity_id
_entity_poly.type
_entity_poly.pdbx_seq_one_letter_code
_entity_poly.pdbx_strand_id
1 'polypeptide(L)'
;MSGLAAGSGIVAIVFLAMLALPATAAQPSFDCEGARAEVEKMICRDDALADLDLRLARDFAQAMARASADRVLELKSSQRTWRAQMLKCAQSGDPRGCVLDAYTKRIGQL
;
A
#
# COMPACT_ATOMS: atom_id res chain seq x y z
N MET A 1 19.45 -65.77 28.20
CA MET A 1 20.36 -65.23 27.16
C MET A 1 19.66 -65.39 25.82
N SER A 2 19.67 -64.33 25.00
CA SER A 2 19.03 -64.21 23.66
C SER A 2 17.51 -64.02 23.69
N GLY A 3 16.89 -62.97 23.14
CA GLY A 3 17.33 -61.77 22.43
C GLY A 3 16.09 -60.95 22.06
N LEU A 4 16.15 -59.63 22.19
CA LEU A 4 15.11 -58.69 21.75
C LEU A 4 15.19 -58.47 20.23
N ALA A 5 14.06 -58.28 19.56
CA ALA A 5 13.98 -57.43 18.37
C ALA A 5 12.59 -56.78 18.31
N ALA A 6 12.55 -55.52 18.73
CA ALA A 6 11.40 -54.64 18.63
C ALA A 6 11.15 -54.27 17.16
N GLY A 7 9.94 -54.55 16.67
CA GLY A 7 9.48 -54.05 15.38
C GLY A 7 9.00 -52.61 15.54
N SER A 8 9.90 -51.64 15.34
CA SER A 8 9.54 -50.22 15.26
C SER A 8 8.82 -49.95 13.94
N GLY A 9 7.49 -50.02 13.95
CA GLY A 9 6.65 -49.48 12.89
C GLY A 9 6.71 -47.96 12.91
N ILE A 10 7.62 -47.38 12.12
CA ILE A 10 7.68 -45.93 11.91
C ILE A 10 6.46 -45.56 11.05
N VAL A 11 5.36 -45.18 11.68
CA VAL A 11 4.27 -44.45 11.03
C VAL A 11 4.83 -43.08 10.67
N ALA A 12 5.28 -42.93 9.42
CA ALA A 12 5.67 -41.65 8.87
C ALA A 12 4.41 -40.78 8.72
N ILE A 13 4.06 -40.06 9.78
CA ILE A 13 3.09 -38.96 9.72
C ILE A 13 3.76 -37.89 8.87
N VAL A 14 3.42 -37.85 7.58
CA VAL A 14 3.74 -36.73 6.69
C VAL A 14 2.96 -35.53 7.20
N PHE A 15 3.54 -34.80 8.15
CA PHE A 15 3.07 -33.47 8.53
C PHE A 15 3.29 -32.57 7.32
N LEU A 16 2.24 -32.43 6.51
CA LEU A 16 2.17 -31.44 5.44
C LEU A 16 2.17 -30.06 6.12
N ALA A 17 3.35 -29.50 6.37
CA ALA A 17 3.50 -28.15 6.86
C ALA A 17 2.93 -27.21 5.79
N MET A 18 1.72 -26.68 6.04
CA MET A 18 1.20 -25.54 5.29
C MET A 18 2.18 -24.37 5.51
N LEU A 19 3.01 -24.12 4.50
CA LEU A 19 3.80 -22.89 4.41
C LEU A 19 2.82 -21.73 4.28
N ALA A 20 2.49 -21.08 5.40
CA ALA A 20 1.84 -19.80 5.38
C ALA A 20 2.83 -18.78 4.80
N LEU A 21 2.69 -18.44 3.51
CA LEU A 21 3.43 -17.32 2.94
C LEU A 21 2.97 -16.05 3.67
N PRO A 22 3.89 -15.19 4.13
CA PRO A 22 3.52 -13.92 4.71
C PRO A 22 2.79 -13.09 3.65
N ALA A 23 1.56 -12.68 3.94
CA ALA A 23 0.87 -11.69 3.13
C ALA A 23 1.66 -10.38 3.23
N THR A 24 2.24 -9.92 2.13
CA THR A 24 2.90 -8.61 2.06
C THR A 24 1.82 -7.53 2.07
N ALA A 25 1.73 -6.76 3.16
CA ALA A 25 0.89 -5.57 3.21
C ALA A 25 1.30 -4.59 2.11
N ALA A 26 0.32 -3.87 1.53
CA ALA A 26 0.60 -2.90 0.48
C ALA A 26 1.38 -1.72 1.08
N GLN A 27 2.52 -1.38 0.47
CA GLN A 27 3.30 -0.21 0.86
C GLN A 27 2.97 0.96 -0.08
N PRO A 28 2.61 2.15 0.45
CA PRO A 28 2.38 3.32 -0.40
C PRO A 28 3.67 3.76 -1.10
N SER A 29 3.55 4.72 -2.02
CA SER A 29 4.68 5.27 -2.80
C SER A 29 5.66 6.13 -1.98
N PHE A 30 5.49 6.20 -0.66
CA PHE A 30 6.32 6.96 0.26
C PHE A 30 6.75 6.10 1.45
N ASP A 31 7.81 6.54 2.15
CA ASP A 31 8.33 5.86 3.33
C ASP A 31 7.39 6.04 4.53
N CYS A 32 6.86 4.93 5.03
CA CYS A 32 5.97 4.90 6.18
C CYS A 32 6.67 5.19 7.51
N GLU A 33 7.99 4.94 7.63
CA GLU A 33 8.73 5.29 8.84
C GLU A 33 8.86 6.82 8.99
N GLY A 34 8.95 7.53 7.87
CA GLY A 34 8.98 8.99 7.81
C GLY A 34 7.63 9.70 7.88
N ALA A 35 6.51 8.96 7.99
CA ALA A 35 5.16 9.53 7.97
C ALA A 35 4.88 10.42 9.19
N ARG A 36 4.52 11.69 8.96
CA ARG A 36 4.26 12.65 10.05
C ARG A 36 2.80 13.03 10.16
N ALA A 37 2.10 13.16 9.04
CA ALA A 37 0.69 13.51 9.04
C ALA A 37 -0.19 12.30 9.41
N GLU A 38 -1.29 12.54 10.12
CA GLU A 38 -2.23 11.48 10.50
C GLU A 38 -2.80 10.74 9.29
N VAL A 39 -3.04 11.45 8.18
CA VAL A 39 -3.45 10.82 6.92
C VAL A 39 -2.35 9.91 6.34
N GLU A 40 -1.07 10.30 6.41
CA GLU A 40 0.04 9.46 5.92
C GLU A 40 0.14 8.17 6.74
N LYS A 41 0.03 8.26 8.07
CA LYS A 41 0.00 7.09 8.96
C LYS A 41 -1.23 6.21 8.73
N MET A 42 -2.34 6.80 8.29
CA MET A 42 -3.56 6.06 7.93
C MET A 42 -3.34 5.28 6.63
N ILE A 43 -2.80 5.93 5.59
CA ILE A 43 -2.46 5.29 4.33
C ILE A 43 -1.50 4.11 4.56
N CYS A 44 -0.49 4.28 5.42
CA CYS A 44 0.46 3.23 5.77
C CYS A 44 -0.13 2.00 6.46
N ARG A 45 -1.35 2.07 7.00
CA ARG A 45 -2.01 0.99 7.73
C ARG A 45 -3.28 0.47 7.04
N ASP A 46 -3.59 0.99 5.86
CA ASP A 46 -4.76 0.62 5.08
C ASP A 46 -4.32 0.23 3.67
N ASP A 47 -4.35 -1.07 3.38
CA ASP A 47 -3.87 -1.63 2.11
C ASP A 47 -4.59 -1.01 0.90
N ALA A 48 -5.90 -0.72 1.01
CA ALA A 48 -6.65 -0.14 -0.08
C ALA A 48 -6.23 1.31 -0.36
N LEU A 49 -5.92 2.09 0.69
CA LEU A 49 -5.38 3.44 0.53
C LEU A 49 -3.94 3.41 0.02
N ALA A 50 -3.11 2.47 0.47
CA ALA A 50 -1.75 2.29 -0.03
C ALA A 50 -1.72 1.94 -1.53
N ASP A 51 -2.61 1.05 -1.97
CA ASP A 51 -2.76 0.70 -3.40
C ASP A 51 -3.19 1.89 -4.26
N LEU A 52 -4.11 2.72 -3.75
CA LEU A 52 -4.51 3.95 -4.43
C LEU A 52 -3.36 4.95 -4.52
N ASP A 53 -2.54 5.06 -3.46
CA ASP A 53 -1.35 5.90 -3.48
C ASP A 53 -0.32 5.43 -4.52
N LEU A 54 -0.05 4.12 -4.57
CA LEU A 54 0.82 3.52 -5.59
C LEU A 54 0.27 3.76 -7.01
N ARG A 55 -1.03 3.60 -7.21
CA ARG A 55 -1.65 3.86 -8.52
C ARG A 55 -1.50 5.32 -8.93
N LEU A 56 -1.81 6.25 -8.02
CA LEU A 56 -1.66 7.67 -8.29
C LEU A 56 -0.21 8.03 -8.64
N ALA A 57 0.77 7.46 -7.94
CA ALA A 57 2.18 7.69 -8.24
C ALA A 57 2.56 7.24 -9.67
N ARG A 58 2.09 6.06 -10.08
CA ARG A 58 2.30 5.55 -11.46
C ARG A 58 1.63 6.44 -12.51
N ASP A 59 0.36 6.79 -12.30
CA ASP A 59 -0.42 7.57 -13.27
C ASP A 59 0.16 8.99 -13.39
N PHE A 60 0.56 9.59 -12.27
CA PHE A 60 1.22 10.90 -12.26
C PHE A 60 2.57 10.87 -12.99
N ALA A 61 3.39 9.83 -12.78
CA ALA A 61 4.66 9.68 -13.50
C ALA A 61 4.46 9.55 -15.02
N GLN A 62 3.43 8.82 -15.45
CA GLN A 62 3.08 8.69 -16.87
C GLN A 62 2.60 10.02 -17.46
N ALA A 63 1.74 10.75 -16.76
CA ALA A 63 1.28 12.07 -17.18
C ALA A 63 2.47 13.05 -17.33
N MET A 64 3.40 13.03 -16.38
CA MET A 64 4.62 13.83 -16.41
C MET A 64 5.53 13.49 -17.60
N ALA A 65 5.69 12.21 -17.93
CA ALA A 65 6.55 11.76 -19.02
C ALA A 65 6.03 12.15 -20.42
N ARG A 66 4.72 12.38 -20.55
CA ARG A 66 4.05 12.72 -21.83
C ARG A 66 3.79 14.21 -22.00
N ALA A 67 3.98 15.00 -20.93
CA ALA A 67 3.64 16.41 -20.90
C ALA A 67 4.73 17.31 -21.52
N SER A 68 4.32 18.45 -22.08
CA SER A 68 5.22 19.55 -22.41
C SER A 68 5.84 20.17 -21.13
N ALA A 69 6.90 20.96 -21.28
CA ALA A 69 7.58 21.59 -20.14
C ALA A 69 6.63 22.46 -19.28
N ASP A 70 5.80 23.29 -19.93
CA ASP A 70 4.83 24.13 -19.23
C ASP A 70 3.80 23.29 -18.47
N ARG A 71 3.32 22.21 -19.12
CA ARG A 71 2.36 21.29 -18.51
C ARG A 71 2.95 20.51 -17.34
N VAL A 72 4.25 20.17 -17.39
CA VAL A 72 4.98 19.57 -16.28
C VAL A 72 4.99 20.48 -15.05
N LEU A 73 5.18 21.79 -15.23
CA LEU A 73 5.14 22.77 -14.12
C LEU A 73 3.75 22.84 -13.50
N GLU A 74 2.71 22.87 -14.34
CA GLU A 74 1.32 22.85 -13.89
C GLU A 74 0.96 21.57 -13.13
N LEU A 75 1.33 20.40 -13.66
CA LEU A 75 1.09 19.10 -13.03
C LEU A 75 1.73 19.03 -11.64
N LYS A 76 2.99 19.45 -11.51
CA LYS A 76 3.68 19.52 -10.20
C LYS A 76 2.97 20.46 -9.22
N SER A 77 2.55 21.64 -9.67
CA SER A 77 1.84 22.61 -8.82
C SER A 77 0.48 22.09 -8.36
N SER A 78 -0.28 21.50 -9.30
CA SER A 78 -1.57 20.87 -9.05
C SER A 78 -1.42 19.70 -8.07
N GLN A 79 -0.40 18.85 -8.22
CA GLN A 79 -0.16 17.71 -7.33
C GLN A 79 0.17 18.15 -5.89
N ARG A 80 0.99 19.19 -5.72
CA ARG A 80 1.27 19.77 -4.39
C ARG A 80 0.00 20.31 -3.73
N THR A 81 -0.81 21.03 -4.49
CA THR A 81 -2.09 21.59 -4.00
C THR A 81 -3.06 20.48 -3.61
N TRP A 82 -3.21 19.47 -4.46
CA TRP A 82 -4.01 18.28 -4.15
C TRP A 82 -3.54 17.58 -2.88
N ARG A 83 -2.23 17.34 -2.72
CA ARG A 83 -1.68 16.69 -1.51
C ARG A 83 -2.03 17.49 -0.27
N ALA A 84 -1.84 18.82 -0.29
CA ALA A 84 -2.18 19.68 0.82
C ALA A 84 -3.68 19.64 1.18
N GLN A 85 -4.56 19.47 0.20
CA GLN A 85 -6.00 19.30 0.43
C GLN A 85 -6.33 17.91 1.01
N MET A 86 -5.74 16.84 0.45
CA MET A 86 -5.93 15.47 0.90
C MET A 86 -5.52 15.30 2.38
N LEU A 87 -4.42 15.94 2.80
CA LEU A 87 -4.00 15.91 4.20
C LEU A 87 -5.01 16.55 5.18
N LYS A 88 -5.89 17.44 4.71
CA LYS A 88 -6.97 18.01 5.54
C LYS A 88 -8.08 17.00 5.84
N CYS A 89 -8.13 15.86 5.17
CA CYS A 89 -9.10 14.80 5.47
C CYS A 89 -9.03 14.33 6.92
N ALA A 90 -7.89 14.48 7.60
CA ALA A 90 -7.77 14.22 9.05
C ALA A 90 -8.79 15.00 9.90
N GLN A 91 -9.29 16.13 9.40
CA GLN A 91 -10.23 17.01 10.11
C GLN A 91 -11.70 16.73 9.76
N SER A 92 -11.96 15.78 8.86
CA SER A 92 -13.33 15.44 8.45
C SER A 92 -14.00 14.49 9.43
N GLY A 93 -15.34 14.40 9.38
CA GLY A 93 -16.11 13.43 10.16
C GLY A 93 -15.91 11.97 9.73
N ASP A 94 -15.37 11.75 8.52
CA ASP A 94 -14.95 10.44 8.00
C ASP A 94 -13.60 10.58 7.27
N PRO A 95 -12.48 10.56 8.02
CA PRO A 95 -11.15 10.74 7.45
C PRO A 95 -10.80 9.71 6.38
N ARG A 96 -11.16 8.44 6.59
CA ARG A 96 -10.83 7.37 5.64
C ARG A 96 -11.61 7.53 4.34
N GLY A 97 -12.92 7.75 4.42
CA GLY A 97 -13.75 8.00 3.24
C GLY A 97 -13.31 9.25 2.47
N CYS A 98 -12.95 10.31 3.18
CA CYS A 98 -12.41 11.52 2.56
C CYS A 98 -11.12 11.25 1.75
N VAL A 99 -10.18 10.46 2.30
CA VAL A 99 -8.93 10.10 1.61
C VAL A 99 -9.20 9.21 0.39
N LEU A 100 -10.09 8.21 0.53
CA LEU A 100 -10.51 7.34 -0.57
C LEU A 100 -11.05 8.15 -1.76
N ASP A 101 -11.96 9.10 -1.47
CA ASP A 101 -12.52 10.02 -2.44
C ASP A 101 -11.44 10.90 -3.09
N ALA A 102 -10.53 11.43 -2.28
CA ALA A 102 -9.47 12.33 -2.75
C ALA A 102 -8.52 11.62 -3.73
N TYR A 103 -8.16 10.37 -3.47
CA TYR A 103 -7.36 9.57 -4.40
C TYR A 103 -8.13 9.24 -5.68
N THR A 104 -9.36 8.73 -5.55
CA THR A 104 -10.17 8.30 -6.70
C THR A 104 -10.42 9.45 -7.67
N LYS A 105 -10.77 10.63 -7.14
CA LYS A 105 -10.96 11.85 -7.94
C LYS A 105 -9.67 12.28 -8.63
N ARG A 106 -8.54 12.22 -7.93
CA ARG A 106 -7.26 12.66 -8.50
C ARG A 106 -6.77 11.75 -9.62
N ILE A 107 -6.89 10.43 -9.43
CA ILE A 107 -6.55 9.44 -10.45
C ILE A 107 -7.37 9.66 -11.72
N GLY A 108 -8.66 10.01 -11.60
CA GLY A 108 -9.50 10.32 -12.76
C GLY A 108 -9.16 11.61 -13.52
N GLN A 109 -8.22 12.43 -13.01
CA GLN A 109 -7.81 13.71 -13.63
C GLN A 109 -6.47 13.64 -14.36
N LEU A 110 -5.73 12.52 -14.23
CA LEU A 110 -4.40 12.31 -14.79
C LEU A 110 -4.45 11.44 -16.04
#